data_AF-A0A816BH30-F1
#
_entry.id   AF-A0A816BH30-F1
#
_cell.length_a   1.000
_cell.length_b   1.000
_cell.length_c   1.000
_cell.angle_alpha   90.00
_cell.angle_beta   90.00
_cell.angle_gamma   90.00
#
_symmetry.space_group_name_H-M   'P 1'
#
loop_
_entity.id
_entity.type
_entity.pdbx_description
1 polymer ?
#
loop_
_entity_poly.entity_id
_entity_poly.type
_entity_poly.pdbx_seq_one_letter_code
_entity_poly.pdbx_strand_id
1 'polypeptide(L)'
;MSYDNYYYILTFIILTVIFIYSNLFDFLLLYFNHRLDHFKKNRRPYRIILVRHGESQGNLDTSIYARLPDPQVSLTDTGVEQAYNVGKQLKEIIKDGTVYVYLSPYTRSKRTYEAIS
;
A
#
# COMPACT_ATOMS: atom_id res chain seq x y z
N MET A 1 37.77 10.70 -30.24
CA MET A 1 37.43 11.06 -28.85
C MET A 1 38.57 11.92 -28.31
N SER A 2 38.29 13.12 -27.79
CA SER A 2 39.35 14.00 -27.27
C SER A 2 39.98 13.40 -26.01
N TYR A 3 41.25 13.73 -25.76
CA TYR A 3 41.99 13.31 -24.55
C TYR A 3 41.23 13.65 -23.26
N ASP A 4 40.47 14.74 -23.24
CA ASP A 4 39.65 15.15 -22.09
C ASP A 4 38.65 14.07 -21.68
N ASN A 5 38.02 13.42 -22.66
CA ASN A 5 37.02 12.39 -22.39
C ASN A 5 37.63 11.14 -21.71
N TYR A 6 38.90 10.82 -22.03
CA TYR A 6 39.64 9.75 -21.37
C TYR A 6 39.91 10.06 -19.90
N TYR A 7 40.31 11.29 -19.57
CA TYR A 7 40.55 11.70 -18.19
C TYR A 7 39.27 11.70 -17.35
N TYR A 8 38.13 12.11 -17.89
CA TYR A 8 36.85 12.03 -17.18
C TYR A 8 36.47 10.58 -16.85
N ILE A 9 36.58 9.67 -17.82
CA ILE A 9 36.29 8.25 -17.62
C ILE A 9 37.22 7.65 -16.56
N LEU A 10 38.53 7.90 -16.68
CA LEU A 10 39.51 7.37 -15.75
C LEU A 10 39.30 7.91 -14.32
N THR A 11 39.01 9.20 -14.19
CA THR A 11 38.73 9.83 -12.89
C THR A 11 37.46 9.26 -12.26
N PHE A 12 36.40 9.05 -13.04
CA PHE A 12 35.18 8.44 -12.56
C PHE A 12 35.41 7.00 -12.06
N ILE A 13 36.20 6.20 -12.79
CA ILE A 13 36.56 4.84 -12.37
C ILE A 13 37.33 4.86 -11.04
N ILE A 14 38.37 5.71 -10.93
CA ILE A 14 39.19 5.81 -9.71
C ILE A 14 38.33 6.24 -8.52
N LEU A 15 37.48 7.27 -8.68
CA LEU A 15 36.58 7.73 -7.62
C LEU A 15 35.58 6.65 -7.21
N THR A 16 35.05 5.88 -8.17
CA THR A 16 34.15 4.77 -7.89
C THR A 16 34.85 3.67 -7.10
N VAL A 17 36.08 3.32 -7.47
CA VAL A 17 36.89 2.32 -6.74
C VAL A 17 37.16 2.82 -5.31
N ILE A 18 37.63 4.06 -5.14
CA ILE A 18 37.87 4.65 -3.82
C ILE A 18 36.59 4.63 -2.97
N PHE A 19 35.45 5.00 -3.56
CA PHE A 19 34.17 4.99 -2.87
C PHE A 19 33.78 3.57 -2.41
N ILE A 20 33.89 2.55 -3.27
CA ILE A 20 33.54 1.16 -2.95
C ILE A 20 34.39 0.61 -1.79
N TYR A 21 35.66 0.99 -1.70
CA TYR A 21 36.56 0.58 -0.62
C TYR A 21 36.58 1.55 0.58
N SER A 22 35.69 2.54 0.60
CA SER A 22 35.62 3.51 1.69
C SER A 22 34.71 3.03 2.83
N ASN A 23 35.03 3.44 4.05
CA ASN A 23 34.18 3.24 5.23
C ASN A 23 32.76 3.84 5.04
N LEU A 24 32.60 4.83 4.16
CA LEU A 24 31.29 5.41 3.85
C LEU A 24 30.40 4.40 3.11
N PHE A 25 30.94 3.65 2.16
CA PHE A 25 30.18 2.62 1.45
C PHE A 25 29.79 1.47 2.39
N ASP A 26 30.71 1.05 3.26
CA ASP A 26 30.41 0.06 4.30
C ASP A 26 29.32 0.54 5.27
N PHE A 27 29.41 1.80 5.71
CA PHE A 27 28.37 2.42 6.54
C PHE A 27 27.01 2.44 5.84
N LEU A 28 26.97 2.82 4.56
CA LEU A 28 25.74 2.82 3.77
C LEU A 28 25.18 1.40 3.64
N LEU A 29 26.02 0.41 3.32
CA LEU A 29 25.61 -0.99 3.24
C LEU A 29 25.05 -1.50 4.57
N LEU A 30 25.73 -1.21 5.69
CA LEU A 30 25.26 -1.59 7.02
C LEU A 30 23.93 -0.92 7.37
N TYR A 31 23.79 0.37 7.06
CA TYR A 31 22.55 1.11 7.25
C TYR A 31 21.40 0.49 6.42
N PHE A 32 21.64 0.22 5.14
CA PHE A 32 20.65 -0.43 4.26
C PHE A 32 20.26 -1.81 4.77
N ASN A 33 21.24 -2.65 5.12
CA ASN A 33 20.98 -3.98 5.65
C ASN A 33 20.19 -3.93 6.96
N HIS A 34 20.54 -3.04 7.89
CA HIS A 34 19.78 -2.85 9.12
C HIS A 34 18.32 -2.44 8.85
N ARG A 35 18.09 -1.52 7.90
CA ARG A 35 16.74 -1.14 7.46
C ARG A 35 15.99 -2.31 6.84
N LEU A 36 16.65 -3.10 5.98
CA LEU A 36 16.06 -4.28 5.36
C LEU A 36 15.75 -5.38 6.37
N ASP A 37 16.60 -5.59 7.37
CA ASP A 37 16.37 -6.56 8.44
C ASP A 37 15.20 -6.15 9.33
N HIS A 38 15.02 -4.86 9.59
CA HIS A 38 13.80 -4.35 10.20
C HIS A 38 12.54 -4.71 9.38
N PHE A 39 12.62 -4.64 8.04
CA PHE A 39 11.52 -5.07 7.16
C PHE A 39 11.39 -6.59 7.02
N LYS A 40 12.46 -7.37 7.22
CA LYS A 40 12.46 -8.84 7.19
C LYS A 40 11.99 -9.45 8.50
N LYS A 41 12.11 -8.75 9.63
CA LYS A 41 11.62 -9.18 10.96
C LYS A 41 10.09 -9.35 10.93
N ASN A 42 9.63 -10.52 10.46
CA ASN A 42 8.31 -11.16 10.53
C ASN A 42 7.10 -10.30 10.92
N ARG A 43 6.87 -9.18 10.24
CA ARG A 43 5.62 -8.39 10.34
C ARG A 43 4.91 -8.23 9.01
N ARG A 44 5.30 -9.00 7.99
CA ARG A 44 4.65 -8.95 6.68
C ARG A 44 3.41 -9.84 6.73
N PRO A 45 2.24 -9.33 6.30
CA PRO A 45 1.06 -10.15 6.22
C PRO A 45 1.29 -11.28 5.21
N TYR A 46 0.73 -12.46 5.48
CA TYR A 46 0.78 -13.58 4.54
C TYR A 46 0.07 -13.27 3.22
N ARG A 47 -1.01 -12.47 3.28
CA ARG A 47 -1.80 -12.05 2.13
C ARG A 47 -2.26 -10.61 2.32
N ILE A 48 -2.23 -9.85 1.23
CA ILE A 48 -2.87 -8.54 1.14
C ILE A 48 -4.12 -8.72 0.29
N ILE A 49 -5.29 -8.37 0.84
CA ILE A 49 -6.57 -8.44 0.14
C ILE A 49 -7.08 -7.01 0.00
N LEU A 50 -7.38 -6.60 -1.24
CA LEU A 50 -7.90 -5.27 -1.54
C LEU A 50 -9.38 -5.38 -1.89
N VAL A 51 -10.21 -4.66 -1.14
CA VAL A 51 -11.66 -4.65 -1.30
C VAL A 51 -12.11 -3.20 -1.46
N ARG A 52 -12.89 -2.91 -2.50
CA ARG A 52 -13.55 -1.60 -2.65
C ARG A 52 -14.74 -1.51 -1.69
N HIS A 53 -15.18 -0.30 -1.36
CA HIS A 53 -16.48 -0.15 -0.70
C HIS A 53 -17.59 -0.72 -1.60
N GLY A 54 -18.67 -1.21 -0.99
CA GLY A 54 -19.89 -1.57 -1.72
C GLY A 54 -20.46 -0.38 -2.48
N GLU A 55 -21.40 -0.62 -3.39
CA GLU A 55 -22.08 0.46 -4.12
C GLU A 55 -22.61 1.55 -3.17
N SER A 56 -22.28 2.80 -3.48
CA SER A 56 -22.71 3.96 -2.71
C SER A 56 -23.77 4.77 -3.44
N GLN A 57 -24.56 5.55 -2.69
CA GLN A 57 -25.57 6.43 -3.26
C GLN A 57 -24.97 7.37 -4.31
N GLY A 58 -23.75 7.86 -4.07
CA GLY A 58 -23.01 8.70 -5.02
C GLY A 58 -22.45 7.96 -6.24
N ASN A 59 -22.49 6.62 -6.27
CA ASN A 59 -22.24 5.86 -7.51
C ASN A 59 -23.48 5.78 -8.39
N LEU A 60 -24.68 5.75 -7.79
CA LEU A 60 -25.94 5.75 -8.53
C LEU A 60 -26.32 7.16 -9.00
N ASP A 61 -26.16 8.16 -8.14
CA ASP A 61 -26.50 9.55 -8.43
C ASP A 61 -25.44 10.50 -7.88
N THR A 62 -24.65 11.08 -8.77
CA THR A 62 -23.61 12.06 -8.43
C THR A 62 -24.19 13.39 -7.95
N SER A 63 -25.47 13.67 -8.20
CA SER A 63 -26.13 14.90 -7.71
C SER A 63 -26.18 14.96 -6.18
N ILE A 64 -26.04 13.81 -5.50
CA ILE A 64 -26.04 13.73 -4.05
C ILE A 64 -24.94 14.58 -3.41
N TYR A 65 -23.80 14.76 -4.09
CA TYR A 65 -22.68 15.55 -3.58
C TYR A 65 -23.01 17.05 -3.46
N ALA A 66 -24.08 17.52 -4.12
CA ALA A 66 -24.57 18.88 -3.93
C ALA A 66 -25.38 19.06 -2.63
N ARG A 67 -25.85 17.95 -2.02
CA ARG A 67 -26.74 17.96 -0.85
C ARG A 67 -26.11 17.31 0.38
N LEU A 68 -25.16 16.40 0.18
CA LEU A 68 -24.49 15.64 1.23
C LEU A 68 -22.97 15.68 1.03
N PRO A 69 -22.18 15.97 2.09
CA PRO A 69 -20.73 15.91 2.00
C PRO A 69 -20.24 14.50 1.61
N ASP A 70 -19.25 14.42 0.72
CA ASP A 70 -18.70 13.14 0.23
C ASP A 70 -18.33 12.14 1.35
N PRO A 71 -17.70 12.54 2.48
CA PRO A 71 -17.43 11.60 3.58
C PRO A 71 -18.67 10.96 4.21
N GLN A 72 -19.84 11.58 4.07
CA GLN A 72 -21.12 11.14 4.63
C GLN A 72 -21.95 10.30 3.65
N VAL A 73 -21.59 10.26 2.37
CA VAL A 73 -22.30 9.45 1.37
C VAL A 73 -22.23 7.96 1.74
N SER A 74 -23.40 7.36 1.93
CA SER A 74 -23.56 6.00 2.44
C SER A 74 -23.68 4.97 1.31
N LEU A 75 -23.70 3.69 1.70
CA LEU A 75 -24.01 2.58 0.81
C LEU A 75 -25.48 2.60 0.38
N THR A 76 -25.75 2.00 -0.78
CA THR A 76 -27.10 1.56 -1.19
C THR A 76 -27.41 0.22 -0.53
N ASP A 77 -28.68 -0.20 -0.55
CA ASP A 77 -29.05 -1.54 -0.06
C ASP A 77 -28.31 -2.65 -0.83
N THR A 78 -28.17 -2.48 -2.15
CA THR A 78 -27.33 -3.33 -3.01
C THR A 78 -25.87 -3.34 -2.53
N GLY A 79 -25.31 -2.18 -2.19
CA GLY A 79 -23.95 -2.07 -1.69
C GLY A 79 -23.73 -2.79 -0.36
N VAL A 80 -24.76 -2.81 0.51
CA VAL A 80 -24.73 -3.59 1.77
C VAL A 80 -24.76 -5.09 1.46
N GLU A 81 -25.61 -5.54 0.54
CA GLU A 81 -25.65 -6.95 0.12
C GLU A 81 -24.32 -7.41 -0.50
N GLN A 82 -23.72 -6.57 -1.36
CA GLN A 82 -22.39 -6.81 -1.91
C GLN A 82 -21.34 -7.00 -0.81
N ALA A 83 -21.32 -6.11 0.18
CA ALA A 83 -20.39 -6.19 1.31
C ALA A 83 -20.57 -7.49 2.11
N TYR A 84 -21.82 -7.88 2.39
CA TYR A 84 -22.14 -9.12 3.07
C TYR A 84 -21.66 -10.36 2.30
N ASN A 85 -21.89 -10.40 0.98
CA ASN A 85 -21.45 -11.50 0.13
C ASN A 85 -19.92 -11.59 0.05
N VAL A 86 -19.23 -10.45 -0.02
CA VAL A 86 -17.76 -10.40 0.07
C VAL A 86 -17.27 -10.92 1.41
N GLY A 87 -17.93 -10.58 2.52
CA GLY A 87 -17.58 -11.09 3.86
C GLY A 87 -17.58 -12.62 3.92
N LYS A 88 -18.56 -13.27 3.30
CA LYS A 88 -18.60 -14.75 3.19
C LYS A 88 -17.40 -15.31 2.44
N GLN A 89 -17.07 -14.73 1.28
CA GLN A 89 -15.91 -15.16 0.48
C GLN A 89 -14.59 -14.94 1.23
N LEU A 90 -14.45 -13.81 1.94
CA LEU A 90 -13.27 -13.53 2.75
C LEU A 90 -13.09 -14.55 3.86
N LYS A 91 -14.17 -14.99 4.51
CA LYS A 91 -14.12 -16.03 5.55
C LYS A 91 -13.54 -17.34 5.01
N GLU A 92 -13.92 -17.75 3.79
CA GLU A 92 -13.38 -18.96 3.15
C GLU A 92 -11.90 -18.82 2.78
N ILE A 93 -11.48 -17.61 2.37
CA ILE A 93 -10.11 -17.28 1.98
C ILE A 93 -9.17 -17.20 3.19
N ILE A 94 -9.64 -16.59 4.28
CA ILE A 94 -8.88 -16.29 5.50
C ILE A 94 -8.88 -17.49 6.47
N LYS A 95 -10.00 -18.24 6.52
CA LYS A 95 -10.23 -19.33 7.48
C LYS A 95 -9.96 -18.84 8.92
N ASP A 96 -9.10 -19.54 9.66
CA ASP A 96 -8.75 -19.21 11.04
C ASP A 96 -7.58 -18.22 11.15
N GLY A 97 -7.20 -17.57 10.04
CA GLY A 97 -6.11 -16.60 10.01
C GLY A 97 -6.45 -15.29 10.73
N THR A 98 -5.45 -14.65 11.33
CA THR A 98 -5.59 -13.30 11.89
C THR A 98 -5.58 -12.25 10.81
N VAL A 99 -6.45 -11.24 10.94
CA VAL A 99 -6.61 -10.18 9.94
C VAL A 99 -6.32 -8.83 10.57
N TYR A 100 -5.58 -7.98 9.84
CA TYR A 100 -5.51 -6.55 10.10
C TYR A 100 -6.33 -5.84 9.05
N VAL A 101 -7.25 -4.97 9.48
CA VAL A 101 -8.15 -4.24 8.58
C VAL A 101 -7.77 -2.77 8.57
N TYR A 102 -7.63 -2.22 7.37
CA TYR A 102 -7.42 -0.80 7.13
C TYR A 102 -8.60 -0.27 6.33
N LEU A 103 -9.22 0.80 6.82
CA LEU A 103 -10.37 1.43 6.17
C LEU A 103 -10.20 2.95 6.14
N SER A 104 -10.74 3.57 5.08
CA SER A 104 -10.79 5.03 4.98
C SER A 104 -11.85 5.59 5.95
N PRO A 105 -11.78 6.88 6.34
CA PRO A 105 -12.74 7.45 7.29
C PRO A 105 -14.17 7.62 6.73
N TYR A 106 -14.38 7.31 5.45
CA TYR A 106 -15.64 7.53 4.73
C TYR A 106 -16.74 6.58 5.19
N THR A 107 -17.97 7.09 5.21
CA THR A 107 -19.15 6.34 5.65
C THR A 107 -19.34 5.07 4.84
N ARG A 108 -19.27 5.14 3.50
CA ARG A 108 -19.30 3.95 2.62
C ARG A 108 -18.27 2.88 2.96
N SER A 109 -17.04 3.27 3.34
CA SER A 109 -16.00 2.30 3.75
C SER A 109 -16.30 1.68 5.12
N LYS A 110 -16.76 2.46 6.09
CA LYS A 110 -17.15 1.97 7.42
C LYS A 110 -18.34 1.02 7.35
N ARG A 111 -19.39 1.40 6.62
CA ARG A 111 -20.59 0.57 6.40
C ARG A 111 -20.26 -0.73 5.67
N THR A 112 -19.34 -0.70 4.70
CA THR A 112 -18.86 -1.92 4.03
C THR A 112 -18.19 -2.86 5.04
N TYR A 113 -17.34 -2.31 5.90
CA TYR A 113 -16.68 -3.09 6.95
C TYR A 113 -17.67 -3.68 7.96
N GLU A 114 -18.66 -2.90 8.40
CA GLU A 114 -19.73 -3.36 9.29
C GLU A 114 -20.52 -4.55 8.70
N ALA A 115 -20.75 -4.57 7.40
CA ALA A 115 -21.46 -5.66 6.73
C ALA A 115 -20.58 -6.88 6.40
N ILE A 116 -19.26 -6.68 6.29
CA ILE A 116 -18.27 -7.76 6.09
C ILE A 116 -17.98 -8.53 7.38
N SER A 117 -17.98 -7.83 8.52
CA SER A 117 -17.56 -8.33 9.84
C SER A 117 -18.60 -9.24 10.48
#